data_AF-A0A7J8RZ08-F1
#
_entry.id   AF-A0A7J8RZ08-F1
#
_cell.length_a   1.000
_cell.length_b   1.000
_cell.length_c   1.000
_cell.angle_alpha   90.00
_cell.angle_beta   90.00
_cell.angle_gamma   90.00
#
_symmetry.space_group_name_H-M   'P 1'
#
loop_
_entity.id
_entity.type
_entity.pdbx_description
1 polymer ?
#
loop_
_entity_poly.entity_id
_entity_poly.type
_entity_poly.pdbx_seq_one_letter_code
_entity_poly.pdbx_strand_id
1 'polypeptide(L)'
;MADVVAKDRKILVAVDEGEESMYALSWCLKNIISQCCKDTLFLLYVRSAQAFHSSLDGTGYLFSSDVLATVDKYSNDVKVEVIIESGDPRDVICRVAENINADVLVMGSHGYGLIQ
;
A
#
# COMPACT_ATOMS: atom_id res chain seq x y z
N MET A 1 -35.32 -0.63 8.91
CA MET A 1 -34.33 -0.29 7.87
C MET A 1 -33.11 0.28 8.55
N ALA A 2 -31.99 -0.45 8.57
CA ALA A 2 -30.71 0.14 8.94
C ALA A 2 -30.22 0.89 7.71
N ASP A 3 -30.15 2.21 7.80
CA ASP A 3 -29.33 3.01 6.89
C ASP A 3 -27.90 2.51 7.05
N VAL A 4 -27.45 1.64 6.15
CA VAL A 4 -26.05 1.24 6.09
C VAL A 4 -25.32 2.45 5.53
N VAL A 5 -25.00 3.40 6.41
CA VAL A 5 -24.11 4.51 6.10
C VAL A 5 -22.87 3.85 5.49
N ALA A 6 -22.67 4.07 4.19
CA ALA A 6 -21.50 3.56 3.49
C ALA A 6 -20.27 4.15 4.20
N LYS A 7 -19.66 3.35 5.06
CA LYS A 7 -18.46 3.74 5.80
C LYS A 7 -17.33 3.77 4.80
N ASP A 8 -16.64 4.89 4.70
CA ASP A 8 -15.43 5.00 3.90
C ASP A 8 -14.39 4.04 4.49
N ARG A 9 -14.03 2.99 3.73
CA ARG A 9 -13.08 1.97 4.19
C ARG A 9 -11.67 2.40 3.83
N LYS A 10 -10.78 2.31 4.80
CA LYS A 10 -9.35 2.59 4.59
C LYS A 10 -8.59 1.28 4.52
N ILE A 11 -8.03 1.00 3.36
CA ILE A 11 -7.30 -0.24 3.08
C ILE A 11 -5.82 0.11 2.98
N LEU A 12 -4.99 -0.42 3.86
CA LEU A 12 -3.55 -0.28 3.83
C LEU A 12 -2.93 -1.47 3.12
N VAL A 13 -2.05 -1.23 2.16
CA VAL A 13 -1.26 -2.25 1.47
C VAL A 13 0.21 -1.96 1.67
N ALA A 14 0.92 -2.87 2.33
CA ALA A 14 2.37 -2.81 2.45
C ALA A 14 3.02 -3.38 1.19
N VAL A 15 3.77 -2.56 0.46
CA VAL A 15 4.46 -2.92 -0.78
C VAL A 15 5.96 -2.77 -0.60
N ASP A 16 6.71 -3.74 -1.11
CA ASP A 16 8.17 -3.75 -1.19
C ASP A 16 8.62 -4.05 -2.63
N GLU A 17 9.91 -4.32 -2.85
CA GLU A 17 10.44 -4.71 -4.17
C GLU A 17 10.20 -6.19 -4.52
N GLY A 18 9.46 -6.92 -3.67
CA GLY A 18 9.16 -8.34 -3.85
C GLY A 18 7.93 -8.63 -4.70
N GLU A 19 7.97 -9.76 -5.40
CA GLU A 19 6.83 -10.24 -6.19
C GLU A 19 5.61 -10.56 -5.31
N GLU A 20 5.85 -11.02 -4.08
CA GLU A 20 4.81 -11.36 -3.10
C GLU A 20 3.98 -10.14 -2.68
N SER A 21 4.61 -8.98 -2.53
CA SER A 21 3.90 -7.75 -2.16
C SER A 21 3.14 -7.17 -3.36
N MET A 22 3.69 -7.24 -4.56
CA MET A 22 2.98 -6.89 -5.81
C MET A 22 1.78 -7.81 -6.05
N TYR A 23 1.91 -9.11 -5.78
CA TYR A 23 0.79 -10.05 -5.85
C TYR A 23 -0.30 -9.68 -4.84
N ALA A 24 0.06 -9.36 -3.60
CA ALA A 24 -0.88 -8.95 -2.57
C ALA A 24 -1.64 -7.66 -2.96
N LEU A 25 -0.95 -6.70 -3.59
CA LEU A 25 -1.58 -5.52 -4.17
C LEU A 25 -2.60 -5.88 -5.25
N SER A 26 -2.21 -6.69 -6.24
CA SER A 26 -3.11 -7.14 -7.31
C SER A 26 -4.32 -7.90 -6.76
N TRP A 27 -4.11 -8.75 -5.76
CA TRP A 27 -5.17 -9.48 -5.08
C TRP A 27 -6.12 -8.55 -4.32
N CYS A 28 -5.59 -7.55 -3.62
CA CYS A 28 -6.37 -6.53 -2.93
C CYS A 28 -7.27 -5.76 -3.90
N LEU A 29 -6.70 -5.27 -5.00
CA LEU A 29 -7.41 -4.54 -6.04
C LEU A 29 -8.53 -5.39 -6.66
N LYS A 30 -8.30 -6.70 -6.84
CA LYS A 30 -9.27 -7.60 -7.47
C LYS A 30 -10.39 -8.07 -6.53
N ASN A 31 -10.11 -8.28 -5.24
CA ASN A 31 -11.03 -8.96 -4.33
C ASN A 31 -11.61 -8.06 -3.23
N ILE A 32 -10.86 -7.05 -2.78
CA ILE A 32 -11.29 -6.18 -1.67
C ILE A 32 -12.01 -4.95 -2.21
N ILE A 33 -11.44 -4.34 -3.25
CA ILE A 33 -11.99 -3.12 -3.84
C ILE A 33 -13.27 -3.49 -4.58
N SER A 34 -14.37 -2.89 -4.15
CA SER A 34 -15.68 -3.12 -4.71
C SER A 34 -16.24 -1.79 -5.19
N GLN A 35 -16.77 -1.75 -6.41
CA GLN A 35 -17.34 -0.54 -7.05
C GLN A 35 -18.54 0.08 -6.31
N CYS A 36 -18.92 -0.45 -5.14
CA CYS A 36 -20.07 -0.02 -4.37
C CYS A 36 -19.70 0.88 -3.17
N CYS A 37 -18.43 0.92 -2.75
CA CYS A 37 -18.01 1.62 -1.54
C CYS A 37 -16.90 2.63 -1.85
N LYS A 38 -16.93 3.79 -1.18
CA LYS A 38 -15.86 4.80 -1.26
C LYS A 38 -14.63 4.27 -0.51
N ASP A 39 -13.89 3.39 -1.16
CA ASP A 39 -12.67 2.83 -0.62
C ASP A 39 -11.50 3.80 -0.85
N THR A 40 -10.63 3.94 0.15
CA THR A 40 -9.36 4.63 -0.01
C THR A 40 -8.23 3.62 0.20
N LEU A 41 -7.43 3.45 -0.84
CA LEU A 41 -6.27 2.56 -0.85
C LEU A 41 -5.04 3.35 -0.44
N PHE A 42 -4.38 2.93 0.63
CA PHE A 42 -3.11 3.47 1.09
C PHE A 42 -2.00 2.49 0.73
N LEU A 43 -1.10 2.89 -0.16
CA LEU A 43 0.10 2.15 -0.51
C LEU A 43 1.24 2.60 0.38
N LEU A 44 1.67 1.73 1.29
CA LEU A 44 2.79 1.99 2.17
C LEU A 44 4.05 1.30 1.63
N TYR A 45 5.06 2.11 1.33
CA TYR A 45 6.41 1.63 1.03
C TYR A 45 7.35 2.01 2.17
N VAL A 46 7.99 1.01 2.78
CA VAL A 46 8.95 1.23 3.87
C VAL A 46 10.37 1.05 3.37
N ARG A 47 11.16 2.14 3.43
CA ARG A 47 12.60 2.10 3.17
C ARG A 47 13.32 1.57 4.40
N SER A 48 13.84 0.36 4.29
CA SER A 48 14.81 -0.17 5.26
C SER A 48 16.12 0.62 5.17
N ALA A 49 16.73 0.91 6.32
CA ALA A 49 17.93 1.74 6.44
C ALA A 49 19.18 1.18 5.71
N GLN A 50 19.10 -0.01 5.10
CA GLN A 50 20.23 -0.68 4.43
C GLN A 50 20.32 -0.46 2.92
N ALA A 51 19.36 0.21 2.28
CA ALA A 51 19.46 0.58 0.86
C ALA A 51 20.03 2.00 0.72
N PHE A 52 21.35 2.12 0.64
CA PHE A 52 22.00 3.34 0.17
C PHE A 52 21.88 3.46 -1.36
N HIS A 53 21.66 4.70 -1.82
CA HIS A 53 21.43 5.21 -3.18
C HIS A 53 19.98 5.09 -3.69
N SER A 54 19.30 6.13 -4.19
CA SER A 54 19.81 7.38 -4.77
C SER A 54 19.03 8.62 -4.34
N SER A 55 19.77 9.72 -4.32
CA SER A 55 19.31 11.10 -4.39
C SER A 55 18.34 11.34 -5.56
N LEU A 56 17.06 11.57 -5.28
CA LEU A 56 16.33 12.63 -5.95
C LEU A 56 15.13 13.05 -5.11
N ASP A 57 15.10 14.35 -4.88
CA ASP A 57 14.14 15.14 -4.15
C ASP A 57 12.71 15.01 -4.72
N GLY A 58 11.70 15.14 -3.85
CA GLY A 58 10.32 15.52 -4.22
C GLY A 58 9.47 14.49 -4.98
N THR A 59 8.63 13.75 -4.26
CA THR A 59 7.25 13.33 -4.65
C THR A 59 6.98 12.62 -5.99
N GLY A 60 7.97 12.21 -6.81
CA GLY A 60 7.70 11.87 -8.22
C GLY A 60 8.02 10.46 -8.73
N TYR A 61 9.08 9.79 -8.28
CA TYR A 61 9.66 8.67 -9.07
C TYR A 61 10.29 7.53 -8.26
N LEU A 62 9.74 7.16 -7.10
CA LEU A 62 10.28 6.04 -6.31
C LEU A 62 9.67 4.67 -6.63
N PHE A 63 8.66 4.63 -7.49
CA PHE A 63 8.06 3.38 -7.92
C PHE A 63 8.70 2.91 -9.21
N SER A 64 9.04 1.61 -9.28
CA SER A 64 9.16 0.93 -10.57
C SER A 64 7.92 1.27 -11.41
N SER A 65 8.10 1.40 -12.72
CA SER A 65 7.01 1.74 -13.66
C SER A 65 5.76 0.88 -13.42
N ASP A 66 5.97 -0.32 -12.92
CA ASP A 66 4.96 -1.32 -12.62
C ASP A 66 4.00 -0.90 -11.50
N VAL A 67 4.48 -0.26 -10.43
CA VAL A 67 3.60 0.19 -9.33
C VAL A 67 2.83 1.43 -9.79
N LEU A 68 3.47 2.36 -10.50
CA LEU A 68 2.75 3.53 -11.05
C LEU A 68 1.70 3.09 -12.06
N ALA A 69 2.02 2.18 -12.98
CA ALA A 69 1.07 1.63 -13.94
C ALA A 69 -0.07 0.86 -13.25
N THR A 70 0.22 0.16 -12.15
CA THR A 70 -0.78 -0.53 -11.33
C THR A 70 -1.61 0.44 -10.50
N VAL A 71 -1.12 1.63 -10.17
CA VAL A 71 -1.96 2.67 -9.56
C VAL A 71 -2.84 3.30 -10.61
N ASP A 72 -2.26 3.79 -11.70
CA ASP A 72 -2.96 4.50 -12.78
C ASP A 72 -4.08 3.65 -13.40
N LYS A 73 -3.83 2.34 -13.57
CA LYS A 73 -4.82 1.39 -14.07
C LYS A 73 -6.08 1.29 -13.21
N TYR A 74 -5.99 1.59 -11.91
CA TYR A 74 -7.09 1.43 -10.96
C TYR A 74 -7.55 2.75 -10.32
N SER A 75 -6.82 3.86 -10.55
CA SER A 75 -7.15 5.22 -10.10
C SER A 75 -8.50 5.75 -10.59
N ASN A 76 -9.10 5.12 -11.63
CA ASN A 76 -10.42 5.52 -12.13
C ASN A 76 -11.58 5.05 -11.23
N ASP A 77 -11.37 4.00 -10.44
CA ASP A 77 -12.43 3.39 -9.60
C ASP A 77 -12.19 3.59 -8.09
N VAL A 78 -10.95 3.89 -7.67
CA VAL A 78 -10.61 4.01 -6.24
C VAL A 78 -9.65 5.17 -5.97
N LYS A 79 -9.79 5.81 -4.80
CA LYS A 79 -8.84 6.81 -4.34
C LYS A 79 -7.57 6.10 -3.86
N VAL A 80 -6.44 6.38 -4.49
CA VAL A 80 -5.14 5.83 -4.09
C VAL A 80 -4.29 6.93 -3.46
N GLU A 81 -3.77 6.67 -2.26
CA GLU A 81 -2.80 7.50 -1.56
C GLU A 81 -1.52 6.70 -1.34
N VAL A 82 -0.38 7.33 -1.58
CA VAL A 82 0.93 6.71 -1.35
C VAL A 82 1.57 7.30 -0.11
N ILE A 83 2.08 6.43 0.76
CA ILE A 83 2.87 6.78 1.94
C ILE A 83 4.25 6.14 1.80
N ILE A 84 5.30 6.95 1.90
CA ILE A 84 6.69 6.50 1.90
C ILE A 84 7.29 6.85 3.25
N GLU A 85 7.70 5.83 3.99
CA GLU A 85 8.29 5.99 5.31
C GLU A 85 9.65 5.29 5.35
N SER A 86 10.53 5.72 6.26
CA SER A 86 11.83 5.07 6.48
C SER A 86 11.89 4.53 7.91
N GLY A 87 12.48 3.35 8.09
CA GLY A 87 12.63 2.74 9.41
C GLY A 87 12.54 1.22 9.37
N ASP A 88 12.29 0.63 10.53
CA ASP A 88 11.99 -0.79 10.62
C ASP A 88 10.60 -1.08 10.03
N PRO A 89 10.47 -1.96 9.01
CA PRO A 89 9.20 -2.26 8.37
C PRO A 89 8.09 -2.67 9.35
N ARG A 90 8.42 -3.45 10.39
CA ARG A 90 7.44 -3.91 11.38
C ARG A 90 6.84 -2.71 12.13
N ASP A 91 7.69 -1.85 12.65
CA ASP A 91 7.27 -0.71 13.46
C ASP A 91 6.52 0.33 12.62
N VAL A 92 7.02 0.60 11.40
CA VAL A 92 6.42 1.57 10.48
C VAL A 92 5.04 1.10 10.01
N ILE A 93 4.87 -0.17 9.63
CA ILE A 93 3.56 -0.70 9.20
C ILE A 93 2.54 -0.58 10.32
N CYS A 94 2.89 -0.98 11.54
CA CYS A 94 2.01 -0.85 12.71
C CYS A 94 1.63 0.62 12.96
N ARG A 95 2.62 1.52 12.99
CA ARG A 95 2.39 2.96 13.22
C ARG A 95 1.48 3.57 12.16
N VAL A 96 1.72 3.28 10.88
CA VAL A 96 0.92 3.84 9.78
C VAL A 96 -0.50 3.28 9.81
N ALA A 97 -0.67 1.98 10.06
CA ALA A 97 -1.99 1.36 10.18
C ALA A 97 -2.84 2.02 11.29
N GLU A 98 -2.22 2.31 12.44
CA GLU A 98 -2.88 3.03 13.53
C GLU A 98 -3.18 4.48 13.17
N ASN A 99 -2.21 5.22 12.61
CA ASN A 99 -2.37 6.62 12.25
C ASN A 99 -3.49 6.87 11.24
N ILE A 100 -3.64 6.00 10.25
CA ILE A 100 -4.71 6.15 9.26
C ILE A 100 -6.02 5.53 9.75
N ASN A 101 -6.01 4.79 10.87
CA ASN A 101 -7.09 3.93 11.33
C ASN A 101 -7.54 2.97 10.22
N ALA A 102 -6.60 2.17 9.72
CA ALA A 102 -6.86 1.20 8.65
C ALA A 102 -7.93 0.19 9.11
N ASP A 103 -8.93 -0.04 8.27
CA ASP A 103 -9.91 -1.10 8.50
C ASP A 103 -9.36 -2.47 8.05
N VAL A 104 -8.47 -2.46 7.06
CA VAL A 104 -7.83 -3.66 6.50
C VAL A 104 -6.36 -3.38 6.23
N LEU A 105 -5.49 -4.30 6.63
CA LEU A 105 -4.08 -4.33 6.25
C LEU A 105 -3.85 -5.54 5.33
N VAL A 106 -3.27 -5.28 4.17
CA VAL A 106 -2.85 -6.29 3.20
C VAL A 106 -1.33 -6.23 3.07
N MET A 107 -0.70 -7.40 3.03
CA MET A 107 0.75 -7.53 2.93
C MET A 107 1.10 -8.80 2.16
N GLY A 108 2.31 -8.82 1.58
CA GLY A 108 2.87 -10.03 0.99
C GLY A 108 3.03 -11.13 2.04
N SER A 109 2.95 -12.39 1.60
CA SER A 109 3.15 -13.55 2.48
C SER A 109 4.58 -13.63 3.01
N HIS A 110 5.54 -13.17 2.20
CA HIS A 110 6.94 -13.03 2.52
C HIS A 110 7.36 -11.59 2.18
N GLY A 111 8.31 -11.06 2.94
CA GLY A 111 8.99 -9.80 2.58
C GLY A 111 10.31 -10.08 1.87
N TYR A 112 10.93 -9.02 1.33
CA TYR A 112 12.28 -9.04 0.76
C TYR A 112 13.40 -9.17 1.81
N GLY A 113 13.26 -10.12 2.73
CA GLY A 113 14.22 -10.41 3.79
C GLY A 113 14.98 -11.70 3.51
N LEU A 114 16.30 -11.67 3.71
CA LEU A 114 17.14 -12.87 3.80
C LEU A 114 16.77 -13.62 5.09
N ILE A 115 15.76 -14.49 5.02
CA ILE A 115 15.77 -15.70 5.84
C ILE A 115 16.11 -16.88 4.94
N GLN A 116 17.26 -17.45 5.29
CA GLN A 116 17.96 -18.59 4.71
C GLN A 116 17.16 -19.89 4.83
#